data_AF-A0AA86DZR3-F1
#
_entry.id   AF-A0AA86DZR3-F1
#
_cell.length_a   1.000
_cell.length_b   1.000
_cell.length_c   1.000
_cell.angle_alpha   90.00
_cell.angle_beta   90.00
_cell.angle_gamma   90.00
#
_symmetry.space_group_name_H-M   'P 1'
#
loop_
_entity.id
_entity.type
_entity.pdbx_description
1 polymer ?
#
loop_
_entity_poly.entity_id
_entity_poly.type
_entity_poly.pdbx_seq_one_letter_code
_entity_poly.pdbx_strand_id
1 'polypeptide(L)'
;MIDIKTQLPKIASNFDTIKAHVVAGLKEYEVTVTLENMAAAKKMATTLNQLSEKVDETRKNTVKIVSAPIDVFGAQCKELVSLIDEKRTFLLNQIEVFNARTRKECLSLLESALKTAYHKFDVKEEFQIAKVADLAIVSNKTNSGIKPAAKGSVEARALECKRFQEKVELRLNTLEGTCYKAGLEAPLVRQNIESFLKVDDEEIYQQKLQSMIKSEIKRFGELEQKLVEKAKKEAEVKAKAEFEAQQRLQTPTTVQIESNTQPEIIIAKAPISQTAHVQPSVKPTGNQKTYVVTAVFEVTTDESEEQKLAGYLLQKFEQAHIKNMPTITIVEKGVKKAPETEQDSRSKREEGSLF
;
A
#
# COMPACT_ATOMS: atom_id res chain seq x y z
N MET A 1 37.76 -32.88 -19.92
CA MET A 1 37.67 -32.15 -21.20
C MET A 1 37.58 -33.19 -22.30
N ILE A 2 36.74 -33.01 -23.33
CA ILE A 2 36.61 -33.99 -24.42
C ILE A 2 37.74 -33.75 -25.41
N ASP A 3 38.61 -34.75 -25.61
CA ASP A 3 39.64 -34.77 -26.65
C ASP A 3 39.07 -35.46 -27.89
N ILE A 4 38.98 -34.74 -29.02
CA ILE A 4 38.35 -35.21 -30.26
C ILE A 4 39.42 -35.32 -31.33
N LYS A 5 39.94 -36.53 -31.53
CA LYS A 5 40.93 -36.83 -32.57
C LYS A 5 40.22 -37.17 -33.87
N THR A 6 40.40 -36.33 -34.89
CA THR A 6 39.82 -36.51 -36.22
C THR A 6 40.90 -36.81 -37.26
N GLN A 7 40.57 -37.67 -38.22
CA GLN A 7 41.35 -37.86 -39.44
C GLN A 7 40.39 -37.71 -40.62
N LEU A 8 40.73 -36.86 -41.58
CA LEU A 8 39.87 -36.61 -42.75
C LEU A 8 39.74 -37.88 -43.61
N PRO A 9 38.52 -38.30 -44.00
CA PRO A 9 38.32 -39.48 -44.83
C PRO A 9 38.81 -39.24 -46.26
N LYS A 10 39.98 -39.81 -46.60
CA LYS A 10 40.58 -39.69 -47.92
C LYS A 10 39.98 -40.71 -48.89
N ILE A 11 38.95 -40.31 -49.63
CA ILE A 11 38.44 -41.08 -50.78
C ILE A 11 39.45 -40.97 -51.93
N ALA A 12 40.43 -41.87 -51.96
CA ALA A 12 41.32 -42.03 -53.10
C ALA A 12 40.62 -42.86 -54.20
N SER A 13 40.72 -42.42 -55.45
CA SER A 13 40.28 -43.19 -56.61
C SER A 13 41.21 -42.94 -57.79
N ASN A 14 41.39 -43.95 -58.64
CA ASN A 14 42.04 -43.85 -59.94
C ASN A 14 41.06 -43.31 -60.99
N PHE A 15 40.35 -42.22 -60.66
CA PHE A 15 39.23 -41.69 -61.46
C PHE A 15 39.62 -41.45 -62.92
N ASP A 16 40.76 -40.82 -63.19
CA ASP A 16 41.20 -40.54 -64.56
C ASP A 16 41.55 -41.82 -65.33
N THR A 17 42.08 -42.84 -64.66
CA THR A 17 42.35 -44.16 -65.26
C THR A 17 41.04 -44.89 -65.58
N ILE A 18 40.07 -44.90 -64.66
CA ILE A 18 38.75 -45.50 -64.88
C ILE A 18 38.02 -44.74 -65.99
N LYS A 19 38.02 -43.40 -65.95
CA LYS A 19 37.39 -42.54 -66.95
C LYS A 19 38.00 -42.75 -68.34
N ALA A 20 39.33 -42.82 -68.45
CA ALA A 20 39.99 -43.13 -69.71
C ALA A 20 39.61 -44.51 -70.25
N HIS A 21 39.59 -45.53 -69.38
CA HIS A 21 39.18 -46.89 -69.76
C HIS A 21 37.70 -46.97 -70.19
N VAL A 22 36.79 -46.31 -69.46
CA VAL A 22 35.38 -46.22 -69.81
C VAL A 22 35.19 -45.47 -71.13
N VAL A 23 35.81 -44.31 -71.32
CA VAL A 23 35.74 -43.53 -72.57
C VAL A 23 36.34 -44.29 -73.76
N ALA A 24 37.36 -45.12 -73.55
CA ALA A 24 37.89 -46.01 -74.59
C ALA A 24 36.87 -47.10 -74.96
N GLY A 25 36.32 -47.80 -73.97
CA GLY A 25 35.34 -48.88 -74.20
C GLY A 25 33.99 -48.39 -74.75
N LEU A 26 33.58 -47.15 -74.44
CA LEU A 26 32.35 -46.55 -74.99
C LEU A 26 32.39 -46.41 -76.53
N LYS A 27 33.56 -46.41 -77.17
CA LYS A 27 33.69 -46.36 -78.63
C LYS A 27 33.11 -47.59 -79.33
N GLU A 28 33.08 -48.74 -78.65
CA GLU A 28 32.46 -49.97 -79.17
C GLU A 28 30.92 -49.84 -79.29
N TYR A 29 30.34 -48.78 -78.72
CA TYR A 29 28.91 -48.48 -78.69
C TYR A 29 28.54 -47.34 -79.66
N GLU A 30 29.49 -46.79 -80.44
CA GLU A 30 29.27 -45.76 -81.47
C GLU A 30 28.63 -46.35 -82.75
N VAL A 31 27.57 -47.16 -82.59
CA VAL A 31 26.88 -47.89 -83.66
C VAL A 31 25.65 -47.13 -84.15
N THR A 32 25.57 -46.88 -85.46
CA THR A 32 24.35 -46.33 -86.08
C THR A 32 23.23 -47.38 -86.06
N VAL A 33 22.08 -47.05 -85.47
CA VAL A 33 20.97 -47.99 -85.31
C VAL A 33 20.22 -48.18 -86.63
N THR A 34 20.04 -49.43 -87.04
CA THR A 34 19.27 -49.85 -88.21
C THR A 34 18.19 -50.86 -87.81
N LEU A 35 17.23 -51.14 -88.70
CA LEU A 35 16.18 -52.12 -88.44
C LEU A 35 16.75 -53.52 -88.13
N GLU A 36 17.87 -53.88 -88.76
CA GLU A 36 18.54 -55.18 -88.61
C GLU A 36 19.31 -55.28 -87.28
N ASN A 37 19.96 -54.20 -86.83
CA ASN A 37 20.78 -54.21 -85.61
C ASN A 37 20.04 -53.78 -84.34
N MET A 38 18.78 -53.32 -84.43
CA MET A 38 17.98 -52.80 -83.30
C MET A 38 17.97 -53.71 -82.06
N ALA A 39 17.96 -55.04 -82.25
CA ALA A 39 17.98 -55.99 -81.13
C ALA A 39 19.32 -56.02 -80.38
N ALA A 40 20.45 -55.79 -81.07
CA ALA A 40 21.77 -55.64 -80.48
C ALA A 40 21.91 -54.26 -79.81
N ALA A 41 21.48 -53.19 -80.48
CA ALA A 41 21.48 -51.83 -79.93
C ALA A 41 20.71 -51.71 -78.60
N LYS A 42 19.56 -52.39 -78.47
CA LYS A 42 18.80 -52.47 -77.19
C LYS A 42 19.57 -53.17 -76.08
N LYS A 43 20.30 -54.26 -76.38
CA LYS A 43 21.16 -54.95 -75.41
C LYS A 43 22.33 -54.06 -74.99
N MET A 44 23.00 -53.43 -75.94
CA MET A 44 24.08 -52.44 -75.70
C MET A 44 23.61 -51.33 -74.75
N ALA A 45 22.46 -50.72 -74.99
CA ALA A 45 21.89 -49.71 -74.09
C ALA A 45 21.60 -50.24 -72.68
N THR A 46 21.16 -51.49 -72.55
CA THR A 46 20.94 -52.14 -71.24
C THR A 46 22.27 -52.34 -70.49
N THR A 47 23.34 -52.76 -71.19
CA THR A 47 24.69 -52.90 -70.61
C THR A 47 25.26 -51.56 -70.15
N LEU A 48 25.02 -50.47 -70.90
CA LEU A 48 25.43 -49.12 -70.51
C LEU A 48 24.69 -48.63 -69.26
N ASN A 49 23.37 -48.89 -69.17
CA ASN A 49 22.59 -48.57 -67.96
C ASN A 49 23.13 -49.34 -66.74
N GLN A 50 23.37 -50.65 -66.86
CA GLN A 50 23.95 -51.48 -65.79
C GLN A 50 25.34 -51.03 -65.35
N LEU A 51 26.14 -50.46 -66.26
CA LEU A 51 27.44 -49.86 -65.91
C LEU A 51 27.26 -48.54 -65.13
N SER A 52 26.31 -47.69 -65.55
CA SER A 52 25.97 -46.44 -64.86
C SER A 52 25.42 -46.70 -63.45
N GLU A 53 24.51 -47.66 -63.32
CA GLU A 53 23.94 -48.12 -62.04
C GLU A 53 25.04 -48.56 -61.07
N LYS A 54 25.98 -49.42 -61.51
CA LYS A 54 27.10 -49.89 -60.66
C LYS A 54 28.00 -48.75 -60.19
N VAL A 55 28.24 -47.72 -61.02
CA VAL A 55 29.04 -46.55 -60.61
C VAL A 55 28.29 -45.74 -59.54
N ASP A 56 26.98 -45.54 -59.69
CA ASP A 56 26.16 -44.81 -58.72
C ASP A 56 25.94 -45.60 -57.41
N GLU A 57 25.77 -46.92 -57.49
CA GLU A 57 25.77 -47.82 -56.33
C GLU A 57 27.10 -47.77 -55.57
N THR A 58 28.23 -47.84 -56.29
CA THR A 58 29.56 -47.71 -55.68
C THR A 58 29.68 -46.37 -54.96
N ARG A 59 29.30 -45.26 -55.60
CA ARG A 59 29.24 -43.92 -54.99
C ARG A 59 28.37 -43.89 -53.74
N LYS A 60 27.13 -44.40 -53.79
CA LYS A 60 26.20 -44.48 -52.66
C LYS A 60 26.79 -45.27 -51.49
N ASN A 61 27.39 -46.42 -51.77
CA ASN A 61 27.98 -47.31 -50.76
C ASN A 61 29.22 -46.68 -50.12
N THR A 62 30.14 -46.08 -50.90
CA THR A 62 31.30 -45.37 -50.35
C THR A 62 30.88 -44.18 -49.49
N VAL A 63 29.91 -43.37 -49.92
CA VAL A 63 29.38 -42.25 -49.12
C VAL A 63 28.79 -42.75 -47.79
N LYS A 64 27.98 -43.82 -47.82
CA LYS A 64 27.40 -44.43 -46.61
C LYS A 64 28.45 -44.99 -45.63
N ILE A 65 29.52 -45.60 -46.15
CA ILE A 65 30.63 -46.10 -45.33
C ILE A 65 31.41 -44.93 -44.70
N VAL A 66 31.58 -43.82 -45.42
CA VAL A 66 32.29 -42.63 -44.93
C VAL A 66 31.43 -41.78 -43.98
N SER A 67 30.11 -41.74 -44.13
CA SER A 67 29.23 -41.02 -43.20
C SER A 67 29.02 -41.76 -41.89
N ALA A 68 28.94 -43.10 -41.89
CA ALA A 68 28.55 -43.87 -40.72
C ALA A 68 29.36 -43.58 -39.43
N PRO A 69 30.70 -43.37 -39.45
CA PRO A 69 31.45 -42.94 -38.27
C PRO A 69 31.07 -41.53 -37.77
N ILE A 70 30.71 -40.62 -38.68
CA ILE A 70 30.24 -39.26 -38.39
C ILE A 70 28.83 -39.32 -37.78
N ASP A 71 27.96 -40.17 -38.34
CA ASP A 71 26.60 -40.40 -37.86
C ASP A 71 26.61 -41.00 -36.43
N VAL A 72 27.49 -41.97 -36.17
CA VAL A 72 27.71 -42.57 -34.84
C VAL A 72 28.28 -41.55 -33.85
N PHE A 73 29.31 -40.79 -34.24
CA PHE A 73 29.87 -39.73 -33.39
C PHE A 73 28.81 -38.65 -33.06
N GLY A 74 28.01 -38.24 -34.05
CA GLY A 74 26.90 -37.31 -33.86
C GLY A 74 25.81 -37.85 -32.93
N ALA A 75 25.57 -39.17 -32.92
CA ALA A 75 24.68 -39.81 -31.95
C ALA A 75 25.28 -39.81 -30.53
N GLN A 76 26.56 -40.18 -30.37
CA GLN A 76 27.27 -40.16 -29.09
C GLN A 76 27.33 -38.75 -28.48
N CYS A 77 27.55 -37.70 -29.29
CA CYS A 77 27.48 -36.33 -28.81
C CYS A 77 26.07 -35.94 -28.34
N LYS A 78 25.00 -36.39 -29.01
CA LYS A 78 23.61 -36.16 -28.57
C LYS A 78 23.27 -36.89 -27.28
N GLU A 79 23.76 -38.11 -27.10
CA GLU A 79 23.62 -38.89 -25.86
C GLU A 79 24.29 -38.16 -24.68
N LEU A 80 25.54 -37.68 -24.86
CA LEU A 80 26.25 -36.88 -23.86
C LEU A 80 25.51 -35.57 -23.51
N VAL A 81 24.89 -34.90 -24.50
CA VAL A 81 24.06 -33.70 -24.26
C VAL A 81 22.80 -34.07 -23.48
N SER A 82 22.09 -35.14 -23.84
CA SER A 82 20.90 -35.61 -23.11
C SER A 82 21.21 -35.87 -21.63
N LEU A 83 22.29 -36.61 -21.36
CA LEU A 83 22.74 -36.91 -19.99
C LEU A 83 23.06 -35.64 -19.18
N ILE A 84 23.60 -34.59 -19.82
CA ILE A 84 23.85 -33.30 -19.17
C ILE A 84 22.53 -32.56 -18.90
N ASP A 85 21.64 -32.47 -19.88
CA ASP A 85 20.36 -31.75 -19.75
C ASP A 85 19.37 -32.44 -18.80
N GLU A 86 19.36 -33.77 -18.74
CA GLU A 86 18.62 -34.55 -17.75
C GLU A 86 19.09 -34.24 -16.32
N LYS A 87 20.40 -34.24 -16.07
CA LYS A 87 20.95 -33.90 -14.75
C LYS A 87 20.78 -32.43 -14.40
N ARG A 88 20.88 -31.52 -15.37
CA ARG A 88 20.54 -30.10 -15.22
C ARG A 88 19.08 -29.91 -14.82
N THR A 89 18.15 -30.58 -15.51
CA THR A 89 16.71 -30.54 -15.25
C THR A 89 16.38 -31.12 -13.87
N PHE A 90 16.99 -32.25 -13.51
CA PHE A 90 16.88 -32.82 -12.15
C PHE A 90 17.31 -31.81 -11.08
N LEU A 91 18.47 -31.15 -11.24
CA LEU A 91 18.95 -30.15 -10.28
C LEU A 91 18.01 -28.93 -10.18
N LEU A 92 17.48 -28.44 -11.30
CA LEU A 92 16.50 -27.33 -11.29
C LEU A 92 15.22 -27.71 -10.53
N ASN A 93 14.69 -28.92 -10.75
CA ASN A 93 13.52 -29.42 -10.03
C ASN A 93 13.78 -29.56 -8.52
N GLN A 94 14.98 -30.03 -8.12
CA GLN A 94 15.38 -30.08 -6.71
C GLN A 94 15.49 -28.67 -6.08
N ILE A 95 16.04 -27.71 -6.83
CA ILE A 95 16.13 -26.30 -6.40
C ILE A 95 14.74 -25.68 -6.25
N GLU A 96 13.78 -25.99 -7.12
CA GLU A 96 12.41 -25.51 -6.99
C GLU A 96 11.71 -26.08 -5.75
N VAL A 97 11.78 -27.40 -5.55
CA VAL A 97 11.21 -28.08 -4.37
C VAL A 97 11.83 -27.55 -3.08
N PHE A 98 13.15 -27.38 -3.04
CA PHE A 98 13.85 -26.74 -1.93
C PHE A 98 13.33 -25.32 -1.69
N ASN A 99 13.30 -24.46 -2.71
CA ASN A 99 12.84 -23.08 -2.59
C ASN A 99 11.39 -22.99 -2.12
N ALA A 100 10.49 -23.84 -2.63
CA ALA A 100 9.09 -23.88 -2.21
C ALA A 100 8.95 -24.27 -0.73
N ARG A 101 9.70 -25.30 -0.28
CA ARG A 101 9.79 -25.69 1.12
C ARG A 101 10.35 -24.56 1.99
N THR A 102 11.45 -23.93 1.59
CA THR A 102 12.10 -22.84 2.33
C THR A 102 11.20 -21.62 2.48
N ARG A 103 10.40 -21.27 1.46
CA ARG A 103 9.38 -20.22 1.57
C ARG A 103 8.31 -20.57 2.60
N LYS A 104 7.80 -21.81 2.61
CA LYS A 104 6.81 -22.28 3.59
C LYS A 104 7.35 -22.28 5.03
N GLU A 105 8.58 -22.73 5.23
CA GLU A 105 9.27 -22.66 6.54
C GLU A 105 9.51 -21.21 6.97
N CYS A 106 9.87 -20.32 6.04
CA CYS A 106 10.02 -18.89 6.31
C CYS A 106 8.70 -18.24 6.74
N LEU A 107 7.59 -18.54 6.04
CA LEU A 107 6.25 -18.05 6.39
C LEU A 107 5.85 -18.44 7.81
N SER A 108 5.99 -19.71 8.18
CA SER A 108 5.64 -20.18 9.53
C SER A 108 6.46 -19.49 10.63
N LEU A 109 7.74 -19.20 10.38
CA LEU A 109 8.59 -18.43 11.30
C LEU A 109 8.18 -16.96 11.37
N LEU A 110 7.76 -16.35 10.25
CA LEU A 110 7.25 -14.97 10.20
C LEU A 110 5.90 -14.84 10.94
N GLU A 111 4.99 -15.80 10.79
CA GLU A 111 3.72 -15.87 11.52
C GLU A 111 3.93 -16.05 13.02
N SER A 112 4.87 -16.91 13.43
CA SER A 112 5.27 -17.08 14.83
C SER A 112 5.90 -15.81 15.42
N ALA A 113 6.76 -15.14 14.65
CA ALA A 113 7.32 -13.84 15.03
C ALA A 113 6.23 -12.75 15.12
N LEU A 114 5.23 -12.76 14.24
CA LEU A 114 4.12 -11.80 14.25
C LEU A 114 3.23 -11.99 15.49
N LYS A 115 2.86 -13.23 15.83
CA LYS A 115 2.13 -13.54 17.07
C LYS A 115 2.92 -13.10 18.31
N THR A 116 4.23 -13.34 18.30
CA THR A 116 5.14 -12.88 19.36
C THR A 116 5.17 -11.35 19.46
N ALA A 117 5.19 -10.65 18.32
CA ALA A 117 5.14 -9.18 18.28
C ALA A 117 3.78 -8.62 18.75
N TYR A 118 2.67 -9.28 18.42
CA TYR A 118 1.34 -8.91 18.93
C TYR A 118 1.21 -9.07 20.45
N HIS A 119 1.74 -10.14 21.03
CA HIS A 119 1.84 -10.26 22.48
C HIS A 119 2.80 -9.22 23.09
N LYS A 120 3.95 -8.95 22.46
CA LYS A 120 4.94 -7.95 22.91
C LYS A 120 4.36 -6.53 22.97
N PHE A 121 3.48 -6.16 22.02
CA PHE A 121 2.90 -4.83 21.92
C PHE A 121 1.47 -4.73 22.46
N ASP A 122 0.92 -5.79 23.07
CA ASP A 122 -0.47 -5.87 23.53
C ASP A 122 -1.48 -5.44 22.45
N VAL A 123 -1.44 -6.12 21.30
CA VAL A 123 -2.39 -5.90 20.19
C VAL A 123 -3.57 -6.85 20.34
N LYS A 124 -4.75 -6.30 20.63
CA LYS A 124 -6.01 -7.05 20.74
C LYS A 124 -6.35 -7.71 19.42
N GLU A 125 -6.95 -8.90 19.47
CA GLU A 125 -7.29 -9.72 18.31
C GLU A 125 -8.06 -8.95 17.22
N GLU A 126 -8.96 -8.05 17.61
CA GLU A 126 -9.74 -7.20 16.71
C GLU A 126 -8.94 -6.15 15.90
N PHE A 127 -7.61 -6.09 16.08
CA PHE A 127 -6.65 -5.26 15.36
C PHE A 127 -5.48 -6.07 14.76
N GLN A 128 -5.47 -7.40 14.86
CA GLN A 128 -4.38 -8.25 14.34
C GLN A 128 -4.47 -8.47 12.82
N ILE A 129 -4.36 -7.39 12.05
CA ILE A 129 -4.64 -7.33 10.60
C ILE A 129 -3.39 -7.39 9.69
N ALA A 130 -2.19 -7.49 10.25
CA ALA A 130 -0.95 -7.44 9.48
C ALA A 130 -0.71 -8.73 8.68
N LYS A 131 -0.17 -8.56 7.48
CA LYS A 131 0.22 -9.66 6.58
C LYS A 131 1.74 -9.74 6.52
N VAL A 132 2.28 -10.95 6.37
CA VAL A 132 3.73 -11.22 6.31
C VAL A 132 4.13 -12.18 5.17
N ALA A 133 3.18 -12.59 4.32
CA ALA A 133 3.41 -13.55 3.25
C ALA A 133 4.34 -13.03 2.13
N ASP A 134 4.38 -11.71 1.93
CA ASP A 134 5.33 -11.00 1.06
C ASP A 134 6.78 -11.12 1.54
N LEU A 135 7.00 -11.25 2.86
CA LEU A 135 8.33 -11.41 3.45
C LEU A 135 8.86 -12.85 3.37
N ALA A 136 8.01 -13.82 2.99
CA ALA A 136 8.31 -15.26 2.99
C ALA A 136 9.15 -15.72 1.78
N ILE A 137 10.25 -15.01 1.52
CA ILE A 137 11.20 -15.29 0.45
C ILE A 137 12.41 -16.11 0.95
N VAL A 138 13.00 -16.91 0.06
CA VAL A 138 14.14 -17.81 0.39
C VAL A 138 15.29 -17.06 1.05
N SER A 139 15.59 -15.85 0.57
CA SER A 139 16.66 -14.99 1.08
C SER A 139 16.40 -14.40 2.47
N ASN A 140 15.18 -14.51 3.03
CA ASN A 140 14.85 -14.09 4.40
C ASN A 140 14.95 -15.23 5.42
N LYS A 141 14.98 -16.50 4.99
CA LYS A 141 15.31 -17.64 5.85
C LYS A 141 16.81 -17.63 6.20
N THR A 142 17.14 -18.03 7.42
CA THR A 142 18.50 -18.40 7.83
C THR A 142 18.48 -19.81 8.43
N ASN A 143 19.64 -20.42 8.66
CA ASN A 143 19.73 -21.73 9.31
C ASN A 143 19.09 -21.72 10.72
N SER A 144 19.24 -20.61 11.45
CA SER A 144 18.74 -20.41 12.81
C SER A 144 17.35 -19.78 12.91
N GLY A 145 16.73 -19.33 11.81
CA GLY A 145 15.42 -18.67 11.84
C GLY A 145 15.13 -17.80 10.63
N ILE A 146 14.86 -16.53 10.87
CA ILE A 146 14.66 -15.47 9.85
C ILE A 146 15.67 -14.33 10.05
N LYS A 147 15.96 -13.57 8.99
CA LYS A 147 16.88 -12.43 9.04
C LYS A 147 16.40 -11.33 10.00
N PRO A 148 17.32 -10.60 10.69
CA PRO A 148 16.97 -9.48 11.55
C PRO A 148 16.13 -8.40 10.85
N ALA A 149 16.42 -8.09 9.57
CA ALA A 149 15.63 -7.14 8.79
C ALA A 149 14.16 -7.59 8.63
N ALA A 150 13.93 -8.86 8.27
CA ALA A 150 12.58 -9.43 8.16
C ALA A 150 11.85 -9.42 9.51
N LYS A 151 12.54 -9.76 10.61
CA LYS A 151 11.99 -9.64 11.97
C LYS A 151 11.62 -8.18 12.31
N GLY A 152 12.46 -7.22 11.94
CA GLY A 152 12.19 -5.79 12.09
C GLY A 152 10.95 -5.35 11.31
N SER A 153 10.77 -5.82 10.07
CA SER A 153 9.56 -5.56 9.28
C SER A 153 8.29 -6.16 9.92
N VAL A 154 8.39 -7.35 10.52
CA VAL A 154 7.27 -7.96 11.27
C VAL A 154 6.93 -7.16 12.53
N GLU A 155 7.93 -6.75 13.31
CA GLU A 155 7.71 -5.92 14.50
C GLU A 155 7.16 -4.53 14.16
N ALA A 156 7.60 -3.91 13.05
CA ALA A 156 7.06 -2.64 12.57
C ALA A 156 5.56 -2.74 12.22
N ARG A 157 5.15 -3.79 11.48
CA ARG A 157 3.74 -4.03 11.14
C ARG A 157 2.86 -4.33 12.35
N ALA A 158 3.41 -5.01 13.37
CA ALA A 158 2.72 -5.19 14.64
C ALA A 158 2.57 -3.87 15.42
N LEU A 159 3.59 -3.00 15.38
CA LEU A 159 3.53 -1.66 15.98
C LEU A 159 2.55 -0.73 15.24
N GLU A 160 2.41 -0.85 13.92
CA GLU A 160 1.36 -0.17 13.14
C GLU A 160 -0.05 -0.60 13.60
N CYS A 161 -0.28 -1.91 13.81
CA CYS A 161 -1.52 -2.41 14.39
C CYS A 161 -1.78 -1.85 15.80
N LYS A 162 -0.73 -1.73 16.64
CA LYS A 162 -0.85 -1.12 17.97
C LYS A 162 -1.20 0.36 17.92
N ARG A 163 -0.52 1.14 17.07
CA ARG A 163 -0.85 2.57 16.84
C ARG A 163 -2.28 2.78 16.33
N PHE A 164 -2.78 1.85 15.52
CA PHE A 164 -4.17 1.88 15.06
C PHE A 164 -5.16 1.54 16.18
N GLN A 165 -4.87 0.52 17.01
CA GLN A 165 -5.61 0.26 18.25
C GLN A 165 -5.64 1.50 19.16
N GLU A 166 -4.48 2.13 19.42
CA GLU A 166 -4.35 3.33 20.26
C GLU A 166 -5.16 4.52 19.70
N LYS A 167 -5.18 4.71 18.37
CA LYS A 167 -6.06 5.69 17.70
C LYS A 167 -7.54 5.40 18.00
N VAL A 168 -7.96 4.14 17.88
CA VAL A 168 -9.36 3.72 18.14
C VAL A 168 -9.73 3.84 19.62
N GLU A 169 -8.82 3.52 20.53
CA GLU A 169 -9.00 3.68 21.98
C GLU A 169 -9.10 5.18 22.35
N LEU A 170 -8.26 6.05 21.76
CA LEU A 170 -8.36 7.49 21.93
C LEU A 170 -9.69 8.06 21.39
N ARG A 171 -10.15 7.59 20.22
CA ARG A 171 -11.45 7.95 19.64
C ARG A 171 -12.62 7.60 20.57
N LEU A 172 -12.59 6.44 21.21
CA LEU A 172 -13.60 6.05 22.21
C LEU A 172 -13.49 6.89 23.50
N ASN A 173 -12.29 7.07 24.04
CA ASN A 173 -12.05 7.85 25.26
C ASN A 173 -12.39 9.34 25.11
N THR A 174 -12.44 9.87 23.88
CA THR A 174 -12.80 11.26 23.59
C THR A 174 -14.23 11.43 23.06
N LEU A 175 -14.97 10.34 22.83
CA LEU A 175 -16.30 10.34 22.22
C LEU A 175 -17.33 11.12 23.03
N GLU A 176 -17.47 10.80 24.33
CA GLU A 176 -18.42 11.45 25.24
C GLU A 176 -18.15 12.96 25.34
N GLY A 177 -16.90 13.33 25.59
CA GLY A 177 -16.48 14.74 25.65
C GLY A 177 -16.63 15.49 24.32
N THR A 178 -16.71 14.79 23.19
CA THR A 178 -17.02 15.37 21.86
C THR A 178 -18.54 15.55 21.69
N CYS A 179 -19.35 14.60 22.15
CA CYS A 179 -20.81 14.68 22.11
C CYS A 179 -21.35 15.87 22.91
N TYR A 180 -20.95 16.03 24.18
CA TYR A 180 -21.40 17.15 25.00
C TYR A 180 -20.95 18.51 24.44
N LYS A 181 -19.71 18.61 23.90
CA LYS A 181 -19.22 19.84 23.25
C LYS A 181 -20.01 20.24 22.00
N ALA A 182 -20.63 19.27 21.33
CA ALA A 182 -21.50 19.50 20.19
C ALA A 182 -22.97 19.77 20.58
N GLY A 183 -23.31 19.71 21.87
CA GLY A 183 -24.67 19.96 22.37
C GLY A 183 -25.58 18.73 22.38
N LEU A 184 -25.04 17.51 22.35
CA LEU A 184 -25.83 16.27 22.48
C LEU A 184 -25.97 15.89 23.96
N GLU A 185 -27.20 15.79 24.47
CA GLU A 185 -27.48 15.52 25.89
C GLU A 185 -27.11 14.10 26.35
N ALA A 186 -27.31 13.10 25.49
CA ALA A 186 -26.97 11.71 25.72
C ALA A 186 -25.82 11.30 24.79
N PRO A 187 -24.62 10.99 25.29
CA PRO A 187 -23.46 10.75 24.44
C PRO A 187 -23.61 9.46 23.61
N LEU A 188 -22.99 9.45 22.43
CA LEU A 188 -22.88 8.24 21.61
C LEU A 188 -22.00 7.20 22.32
N VAL A 189 -22.36 5.92 22.22
CA VAL A 189 -21.53 4.80 22.67
C VAL A 189 -20.86 4.10 21.47
N ARG A 190 -19.89 3.21 21.74
CA ARG A 190 -19.16 2.43 20.72
C ARG A 190 -20.10 1.86 19.63
N GLN A 191 -21.24 1.29 20.04
CA GLN A 191 -22.22 0.67 19.12
C GLN A 191 -22.84 1.65 18.10
N ASN A 192 -22.96 2.95 18.41
CA ASN A 192 -23.46 3.94 17.44
C ASN A 192 -22.46 4.22 16.32
N ILE A 193 -21.15 4.05 16.58
CA ILE A 193 -20.08 4.48 15.67
C ILE A 193 -19.25 3.32 15.09
N GLU A 194 -19.50 2.07 15.51
CA GLU A 194 -18.74 0.87 15.14
C GLU A 194 -18.49 0.75 13.62
N SER A 195 -19.50 1.11 12.81
CA SER A 195 -19.45 1.08 11.33
C SER A 195 -18.42 2.02 10.70
N PHE A 196 -17.86 2.97 11.45
CA PHE A 196 -16.79 3.87 11.00
C PHE A 196 -15.67 4.11 12.02
N LEU A 197 -15.77 3.54 13.22
CA LEU A 197 -14.77 3.62 14.29
C LEU A 197 -13.36 3.22 13.82
N LYS A 198 -13.28 2.22 12.94
CA LYS A 198 -12.05 1.65 12.37
C LYS A 198 -11.69 2.20 10.97
N VAL A 199 -12.10 3.42 10.62
CA VAL A 199 -11.59 4.10 9.41
C VAL A 199 -10.19 4.64 9.69
N ASP A 200 -9.19 4.31 8.86
CA ASP A 200 -7.80 4.77 9.03
C ASP A 200 -7.67 6.30 8.96
N ASP A 201 -8.36 6.90 7.99
CA ASP A 201 -8.44 8.33 7.76
C ASP A 201 -9.17 9.04 8.92
N GLU A 202 -8.55 10.10 9.46
CA GLU A 202 -9.12 10.85 10.57
C GLU A 202 -10.16 11.89 10.11
N GLU A 203 -10.01 12.49 8.93
CA GLU A 203 -11.00 13.43 8.40
C GLU A 203 -12.32 12.71 8.09
N ILE A 204 -12.25 11.54 7.45
CA ILE A 204 -13.43 10.72 7.16
C ILE A 204 -14.08 10.20 8.46
N TYR A 205 -13.29 9.86 9.49
CA TYR A 205 -13.84 9.52 10.81
C TYR A 205 -14.58 10.71 11.43
N GLN A 206 -13.95 11.89 11.49
CA GLN A 206 -14.55 13.09 12.08
C GLN A 206 -15.79 13.56 11.31
N GLN A 207 -15.77 13.54 9.97
CA GLN A 207 -16.94 13.86 9.14
C GLN A 207 -18.13 12.95 9.44
N LYS A 208 -17.90 11.63 9.55
CA LYS A 208 -18.95 10.67 9.90
C LYS A 208 -19.45 10.84 11.34
N LEU A 209 -18.55 11.12 12.29
CA LEU A 209 -18.91 11.41 13.68
C LEU A 209 -19.81 12.65 13.79
N GLN A 210 -19.41 13.76 13.16
CA GLN A 210 -20.19 15.00 13.16
C GLN A 210 -21.54 14.83 12.45
N SER A 211 -21.59 14.05 11.36
CA SER A 211 -22.86 13.71 10.70
C SER A 211 -23.80 12.91 11.61
N MET A 212 -23.26 11.93 12.36
CA MET A 212 -24.03 11.13 13.32
C MET A 212 -24.57 11.99 14.46
N ILE A 213 -23.71 12.79 15.10
CA ILE A 213 -24.09 13.72 16.19
C ILE A 213 -25.18 14.69 15.70
N LYS A 214 -25.03 15.28 14.51
CA LYS A 214 -26.03 16.19 13.94
C LYS A 214 -27.38 15.52 13.69
N SER A 215 -27.39 14.25 13.27
CA SER A 215 -28.64 13.50 13.08
C SER A 215 -29.34 13.18 14.40
N GLU A 216 -28.58 12.89 15.46
CA GLU A 216 -29.10 12.62 16.80
C GLU A 216 -29.62 13.89 17.49
N ILE A 217 -28.91 15.01 17.43
CA ILE A 217 -29.41 16.32 17.92
C ILE A 217 -30.75 16.67 17.24
N LYS A 218 -30.87 16.45 15.93
CA LYS A 218 -32.13 16.64 15.20
C LYS A 218 -33.23 15.70 15.70
N ARG A 219 -32.91 14.43 15.98
CA ARG A 219 -33.87 13.44 16.50
C ARG A 219 -34.39 13.83 17.89
N PHE A 220 -33.52 14.33 18.77
CA PHE A 220 -33.92 14.78 20.11
C PHE A 220 -34.79 16.06 20.05
N GLY A 221 -34.38 17.08 19.28
CA GLY A 221 -35.20 18.31 19.15
C GLY A 221 -36.59 18.06 18.53
N GLU A 222 -36.69 17.12 17.59
CA GLU A 222 -38.00 16.67 17.08
C GLU A 222 -38.85 15.93 18.11
N LEU A 223 -38.23 15.24 19.07
CA LEU A 223 -38.90 14.54 20.17
C LEU A 223 -39.41 15.55 21.21
N GLU A 224 -38.58 16.50 21.63
CA GLU A 224 -38.97 17.58 22.54
C GLU A 224 -40.15 18.38 22.00
N GLN A 225 -40.11 18.79 20.72
CA GLN A 225 -41.20 19.54 20.09
C GLN A 225 -42.52 18.77 20.15
N LYS A 226 -42.50 17.46 19.85
CA LYS A 226 -43.69 16.58 19.92
C LYS A 226 -44.20 16.41 21.36
N LEU A 227 -43.31 16.33 22.35
CA LEU A 227 -43.68 16.26 23.77
C LEU A 227 -44.30 17.58 24.26
N VAL A 228 -43.71 18.73 23.92
CA VAL A 228 -44.24 20.07 24.26
C VAL A 228 -45.58 20.32 23.57
N GLU A 229 -45.73 19.93 22.30
CA GLU A 229 -47.01 20.05 21.58
C GLU A 229 -48.10 19.17 22.19
N LYS A 230 -47.77 17.92 22.56
CA LYS A 230 -48.69 17.01 23.26
C LYS A 230 -49.09 17.59 24.63
N ALA A 231 -48.15 18.06 25.43
CA ALA A 231 -48.42 18.65 26.74
C ALA A 231 -49.30 19.90 26.65
N LYS A 232 -49.09 20.76 25.63
CA LYS A 232 -49.97 21.91 25.35
C LYS A 232 -51.39 21.47 25.01
N LYS A 233 -51.56 20.46 24.15
CA LYS A 233 -52.88 19.92 23.78
C LYS A 233 -53.61 19.31 24.98
N GLU A 234 -52.91 18.56 25.84
CA GLU A 234 -53.48 17.99 27.07
C GLU A 234 -53.86 19.07 28.08
N ALA A 235 -53.06 20.13 28.22
CA ALA A 235 -53.38 21.28 29.07
C ALA A 235 -54.58 22.08 28.55
N GLU A 236 -54.69 22.31 27.24
CA GLU A 236 -55.82 23.01 26.62
C GLU A 236 -57.14 22.22 26.78
N VAL A 237 -57.10 20.89 26.65
CA VAL A 237 -58.24 20.00 26.90
C VAL A 237 -58.65 20.04 28.37
N LYS A 238 -57.71 19.99 29.32
CA LYS A 238 -58.01 20.14 30.75
C LYS A 238 -58.63 21.50 31.07
N ALA A 239 -58.05 22.60 30.59
CA ALA A 239 -58.56 23.94 30.84
C ALA A 239 -60.00 24.13 30.32
N LYS A 240 -60.33 23.56 29.16
CA LYS A 240 -61.70 23.55 28.62
C LYS A 240 -62.66 22.73 29.50
N ALA A 241 -62.25 21.54 29.95
CA ALA A 241 -63.07 20.70 30.83
C ALA A 241 -63.30 21.33 32.22
N GLU A 242 -62.27 21.98 32.79
CA GLU A 242 -62.40 22.72 34.06
C GLU A 242 -63.30 23.95 33.90
N PHE A 243 -63.22 24.66 32.77
CA PHE A 243 -64.10 25.80 32.46
C PHE A 243 -65.57 25.37 32.27
N GLU A 244 -65.84 24.26 31.58
CA GLU A 244 -67.19 23.68 31.50
C GLU A 244 -67.71 23.21 32.87
N ALA A 245 -66.85 22.61 33.70
CA ALA A 245 -67.21 22.19 35.05
C ALA A 245 -67.56 23.40 35.96
N GLN A 246 -66.81 24.50 35.85
CA GLN A 246 -67.10 25.74 36.58
C GLN A 246 -68.40 26.41 36.11
N GLN A 247 -68.68 26.42 34.79
CA GLN A 247 -69.97 26.93 34.28
C GLN A 247 -71.17 26.12 34.80
N ARG A 248 -71.04 24.79 34.92
CA ARG A 248 -72.10 23.93 35.49
C ARG A 248 -72.40 24.19 36.98
N LEU A 249 -71.51 24.89 37.69
CA LEU A 249 -71.69 25.25 39.10
C LEU A 249 -72.35 26.63 39.31
N GLN A 250 -72.65 27.38 38.24
CA GLN A 250 -73.23 28.73 38.32
C GLN A 250 -74.64 28.81 37.70
N THR A 251 -75.61 28.11 38.31
CA THR A 251 -77.03 28.47 38.20
C THR A 251 -77.42 29.35 39.41
N PRO A 252 -78.25 30.40 39.21
CA PRO A 252 -78.25 31.54 40.13
C PRO A 252 -79.05 31.33 41.41
N THR A 253 -78.49 31.79 42.53
CA THR A 253 -79.23 32.07 43.79
C THR A 253 -79.02 33.54 44.18
N THR A 254 -80.10 34.14 44.69
CA THR A 254 -80.38 35.55 44.99
C THR A 254 -79.24 36.42 45.57
N VAL A 255 -79.22 37.68 45.13
CA VAL A 255 -78.36 38.79 45.59
C VAL A 255 -78.80 39.36 46.94
N GLN A 256 -77.84 39.74 47.81
CA GLN A 256 -77.94 40.91 48.71
C GLN A 256 -76.56 41.64 48.82
N ILE A 257 -76.52 42.79 49.49
CA ILE A 257 -75.54 43.89 49.30
C ILE A 257 -75.03 44.41 50.66
N GLU A 258 -73.75 44.82 50.76
CA GLU A 258 -73.16 45.87 51.64
C GLU A 258 -71.63 45.96 51.34
N SER A 259 -71.05 47.05 50.81
CA SER A 259 -70.52 48.28 51.48
C SER A 259 -69.53 48.01 52.63
N ASN A 260 -68.28 48.54 52.67
CA ASN A 260 -67.94 49.96 52.92
C ASN A 260 -66.39 50.24 52.90
N THR A 261 -66.00 51.53 52.83
CA THR A 261 -64.73 52.19 53.30
C THR A 261 -63.31 51.85 52.80
N GLN A 262 -62.60 52.92 52.36
CA GLN A 262 -61.13 53.16 52.38
C GLN A 262 -60.68 53.74 53.77
N PRO A 263 -59.41 54.14 54.09
CA PRO A 263 -58.19 54.43 53.27
C PRO A 263 -56.99 53.51 53.69
N GLU A 264 -55.67 53.82 53.75
CA GLU A 264 -54.80 55.01 53.53
C GLU A 264 -53.34 54.54 53.20
N ILE A 265 -52.67 54.96 52.11
CA ILE A 265 -51.69 56.07 51.91
C ILE A 265 -50.51 56.16 52.92
N ILE A 266 -49.26 56.06 52.42
CA ILE A 266 -48.05 56.89 52.77
C ILE A 266 -46.80 56.38 51.98
N ILE A 267 -45.68 57.13 51.90
CA ILE A 267 -45.41 58.16 50.86
C ILE A 267 -43.89 58.40 50.66
N ALA A 268 -43.45 58.57 49.40
CA ALA A 268 -42.13 59.11 48.96
C ALA A 268 -40.84 58.31 49.33
N LYS A 269 -39.61 58.63 48.86
CA LYS A 269 -39.06 59.76 48.06
C LYS A 269 -37.77 59.37 47.30
N ALA A 270 -37.39 60.14 46.27
CA ALA A 270 -36.07 60.16 45.59
C ALA A 270 -35.49 61.61 45.69
N PRO A 271 -34.49 62.13 44.92
CA PRO A 271 -33.60 61.54 43.89
C PRO A 271 -32.10 62.06 43.87
N ILE A 272 -31.28 61.57 42.91
CA ILE A 272 -29.92 62.05 42.43
C ILE A 272 -28.78 62.24 43.50
N SER A 273 -27.45 62.19 43.25
CA SER A 273 -26.56 62.20 42.05
C SER A 273 -25.13 61.66 42.46
N GLN A 274 -24.05 61.45 41.68
CA GLN A 274 -23.71 61.62 40.23
C GLN A 274 -22.46 60.74 39.80
N THR A 275 -21.57 61.29 38.95
CA THR A 275 -20.25 60.83 38.39
C THR A 275 -19.23 60.20 39.37
N ALA A 276 -18.26 59.33 38.99
CA ALA A 276 -17.41 59.32 37.77
C ALA A 276 -16.78 57.93 37.40
N HIS A 277 -15.87 57.90 36.41
CA HIS A 277 -15.18 56.71 35.82
C HIS A 277 -14.28 55.88 36.77
N VAL A 278 -14.34 54.54 36.64
CA VAL A 278 -13.20 53.60 36.74
C VAL A 278 -13.38 52.46 35.72
N GLN A 279 -12.29 51.90 35.18
CA GLN A 279 -12.32 50.73 34.29
C GLN A 279 -12.65 49.41 35.06
N PRO A 280 -13.44 48.48 34.50
CA PRO A 280 -13.56 47.13 35.04
C PRO A 280 -12.34 46.28 34.65
N SER A 281 -11.38 46.11 35.56
CA SER A 281 -10.43 45.00 35.47
C SER A 281 -11.15 43.71 35.87
N VAL A 282 -11.39 42.83 34.90
CA VAL A 282 -12.19 41.61 35.11
C VAL A 282 -11.41 40.62 35.98
N LYS A 283 -11.76 40.55 37.27
CA LYS A 283 -11.36 39.45 38.14
C LYS A 283 -12.06 38.16 37.66
N PRO A 284 -11.34 37.03 37.50
CA PRO A 284 -11.95 35.78 37.04
C PRO A 284 -12.97 35.29 38.06
N THR A 285 -14.20 35.05 37.59
CA THR A 285 -15.33 34.63 38.42
C THR A 285 -15.76 33.22 38.03
N GLY A 286 -15.57 32.23 38.91
CA GLY A 286 -16.05 30.86 38.75
C GLY A 286 -15.31 29.98 37.73
N ASN A 287 -14.53 29.01 38.24
CA ASN A 287 -14.02 27.82 37.52
C ASN A 287 -13.24 27.99 36.19
N GLN A 288 -12.88 29.19 35.75
CA GLN A 288 -11.90 29.37 34.66
C GLN A 288 -10.47 29.37 35.21
N LYS A 289 -9.58 28.58 34.59
CA LYS A 289 -8.13 28.60 34.84
C LYS A 289 -7.43 29.28 33.67
N THR A 290 -6.79 30.41 33.93
CA THR A 290 -5.93 31.09 32.95
C THR A 290 -4.54 30.47 32.98
N TYR A 291 -4.02 30.11 31.81
CA TYR A 291 -2.66 29.58 31.65
C TYR A 291 -1.81 30.58 30.87
N VAL A 292 -0.62 30.88 31.36
CA VAL A 292 0.41 31.58 30.58
C VAL A 292 1.32 30.51 29.97
N VAL A 293 1.43 30.50 28.65
CA VAL A 293 2.23 29.51 27.91
C VAL A 293 3.34 30.25 27.16
N THR A 294 4.58 30.06 27.62
CA THR A 294 5.77 30.55 26.90
C THR A 294 6.22 29.49 25.92
N ALA A 295 6.16 29.79 24.62
CA ALA A 295 6.72 28.95 23.56
C ALA A 295 7.93 29.66 22.93
N VAL A 296 9.03 28.93 22.75
CA VAL A 296 10.23 29.42 22.07
C VAL A 296 10.34 28.65 20.75
N PHE A 297 10.50 29.39 19.65
CA PHE A 297 10.63 28.84 18.32
C PHE A 297 11.99 29.26 17.75
N GLU A 298 12.76 28.31 17.24
CA GLU A 298 13.94 28.63 16.43
C GLU A 298 13.49 28.76 14.97
N VAL A 299 13.66 29.95 14.41
CA VAL A 299 13.26 30.30 13.04
C VAL A 299 14.50 30.81 12.31
N THR A 300 14.74 30.29 11.11
CA THR A 300 15.80 30.78 10.22
C THR A 300 15.15 31.56 9.08
N THR A 301 15.51 32.83 8.94
CA THR A 301 15.11 33.73 7.85
C THR A 301 16.33 34.48 7.34
N ASP A 302 16.25 35.03 6.13
CA ASP A 302 17.24 36.00 5.67
C ASP A 302 17.23 37.27 6.53
N GLU A 303 18.41 37.86 6.73
CA GLU A 303 18.66 39.05 7.56
C GLU A 303 17.76 40.24 7.17
N SER A 304 17.43 40.35 5.88
CA SER A 304 16.53 41.39 5.33
C SER A 304 15.05 41.27 5.74
N GLU A 305 14.61 40.12 6.27
CA GLU A 305 13.22 39.88 6.71
C GLU A 305 13.05 39.90 8.24
N GLU A 306 14.13 40.03 9.03
CA GLU A 306 14.08 40.03 10.51
C GLU A 306 13.07 41.06 11.05
N GLN A 307 13.11 42.28 10.53
CA GLN A 307 12.21 43.38 10.92
C GLN A 307 10.72 43.10 10.64
N LYS A 308 10.41 42.11 9.79
CA LYS A 308 9.05 41.70 9.42
C LYS A 308 8.60 40.43 10.14
N LEU A 309 9.53 39.63 10.67
CA LEU A 309 9.26 38.33 11.30
C LEU A 309 8.21 38.40 12.42
N ALA A 310 8.29 39.42 13.29
CA ALA A 310 7.29 39.64 14.33
C ALA A 310 5.88 39.90 13.76
N GLY A 311 5.78 40.65 12.65
CA GLY A 311 4.52 40.91 11.96
C GLY A 311 3.91 39.66 11.32
N TYR A 312 4.73 38.85 10.64
CA TYR A 312 4.27 37.57 10.09
C TYR A 312 3.76 36.61 11.17
N LEU A 313 4.45 36.53 12.32
CA LEU A 313 4.02 35.71 13.46
C LEU A 313 2.70 36.21 14.07
N LEU A 314 2.54 37.52 14.29
CA LEU A 314 1.27 38.10 14.77
C LEU A 314 0.11 37.78 13.83
N GLN A 315 0.30 37.94 12.51
CA GLN A 315 -0.71 37.61 11.51
C GLN A 315 -1.10 36.12 11.55
N LYS A 316 -0.15 35.21 11.84
CA LYS A 316 -0.43 33.78 12.00
C LYS A 316 -1.19 33.45 13.28
N PHE A 317 -0.94 34.17 14.37
CA PHE A 317 -1.73 34.01 15.61
C PHE A 317 -3.14 34.61 15.50
N GLU A 318 -3.33 35.68 14.72
CA GLU A 318 -4.63 36.23 14.36
C GLU A 318 -5.43 35.25 13.48
N GLN A 319 -4.80 34.67 12.45
CA GLN A 319 -5.37 33.60 11.62
C GLN A 319 -5.73 32.33 12.43
N ALA A 320 -5.08 32.10 13.57
CA ALA A 320 -5.41 31.02 14.50
C ALA A 320 -6.52 31.37 15.53
N HIS A 321 -7.18 32.54 15.39
CA HIS A 321 -8.26 33.03 16.26
C HIS A 321 -7.90 33.09 17.77
N ILE A 322 -6.64 33.35 18.09
CA ILE A 322 -6.21 33.49 19.49
C ILE A 322 -6.77 34.81 20.05
N LYS A 323 -7.66 34.71 21.05
CA LYS A 323 -8.47 35.84 21.56
C LYS A 323 -7.69 36.96 22.24
N ASN A 324 -6.43 36.73 22.61
CA ASN A 324 -5.54 37.71 23.25
C ASN A 324 -4.24 37.79 22.44
N MET A 325 -3.80 39.01 22.10
CA MET A 325 -2.56 39.23 21.35
C MET A 325 -1.33 38.71 22.14
N PRO A 326 -0.46 37.86 21.57
CA PRO A 326 0.74 37.40 22.24
C PRO A 326 1.86 38.44 22.22
N THR A 327 2.61 38.55 23.33
CA THR A 327 3.88 39.29 23.35
C THR A 327 4.96 38.46 22.66
N ILE A 328 5.63 39.04 21.66
CA ILE A 328 6.73 38.39 20.93
C ILE A 328 8.05 39.05 21.34
N THR A 329 9.06 38.23 21.64
CA THR A 329 10.44 38.65 21.89
C THR A 329 11.37 37.87 20.96
N ILE A 330 12.18 38.57 20.18
CA ILE A 330 13.19 37.97 19.28
C ILE A 330 14.56 38.11 19.95
N VAL A 331 15.39 37.06 19.88
CA VAL A 331 16.75 37.01 20.42
C VAL A 331 17.63 36.20 19.48
N GLU A 332 18.76 36.76 19.06
CA GLU A 332 19.71 36.10 18.16
C GLU A 332 20.43 34.92 18.85
N LYS A 333 20.61 33.80 18.13
CA LYS A 333 21.25 32.58 18.65
C LYS A 333 22.70 32.47 18.18
N GLY A 334 23.62 32.95 19.02
CA GLY A 334 25.06 33.02 18.72
C GLY A 334 25.68 31.72 18.18
N VAL A 335 26.39 31.84 17.05
CA VAL A 335 26.87 30.72 16.23
C VAL A 335 28.03 29.95 16.88
N LYS A 336 27.94 28.61 16.91
CA LYS A 336 29.08 27.71 17.12
C LYS A 336 29.47 27.05 15.80
N LYS A 337 30.70 27.31 15.33
CA LYS A 337 31.26 26.69 14.12
C LYS A 337 31.82 25.29 14.44
N ALA A 338 31.58 24.32 13.56
CA ALA A 338 32.06 22.94 13.66
C ALA A 338 32.81 22.56 12.34
N PRO A 339 33.70 21.56 12.35
CA PRO A 339 34.80 21.49 11.38
C PRO A 339 34.45 20.84 10.04
N GLU A 340 35.21 21.24 9.02
CA GLU A 340 35.28 20.55 7.72
C GLU A 340 35.89 19.15 7.88
N THR A 341 35.55 18.23 6.98
CA THR A 341 36.08 16.85 6.97
C THR A 341 36.66 16.54 5.61
N GLU A 342 37.86 15.95 5.58
CA GLU A 342 38.57 15.60 4.34
C GLU A 342 37.81 14.50 3.55
N GLN A 343 37.87 14.58 2.22
CA GLN A 343 37.55 13.44 1.33
C GLN A 343 38.71 13.16 0.36
N ASP A 344 39.58 12.22 0.75
CA ASP A 344 40.43 11.50 -0.20
C ASP A 344 39.53 10.80 -1.23
N SER A 345 39.86 10.96 -2.51
CA SER A 345 39.10 10.41 -3.64
C SER A 345 40.03 9.90 -4.74
N ARG A 346 40.89 8.93 -4.38
CA ARG A 346 41.59 8.06 -5.33
C ARG A 346 40.62 7.33 -6.28
N SER A 347 40.33 7.89 -7.45
CA SER A 347 40.00 7.13 -8.67
C SER A 347 40.05 7.99 -9.94
N LYS A 348 41.05 7.73 -10.78
CA LYS A 348 40.97 7.84 -12.24
C LYS A 348 42.08 7.02 -12.89
N ARG A 349 41.70 6.04 -13.70
CA ARG A 349 42.60 5.18 -14.48
C ARG A 349 41.90 4.83 -15.80
N GLU A 350 42.14 5.67 -16.80
CA GLU A 350 41.83 5.51 -18.23
C GLU A 350 42.86 6.44 -18.90
N GLU A 351 43.90 5.87 -19.53
CA GLU A 351 43.93 5.47 -20.94
C GLU A 351 44.15 6.67 -21.89
N GLY A 352 45.26 6.59 -22.63
CA GLY A 352 45.89 7.68 -23.38
C GLY A 352 47.41 7.46 -23.33
N SER A 353 48.05 6.76 -24.27
CA SER A 353 48.14 6.95 -25.73
C SER A 353 49.57 7.39 -26.04
N LEU A 354 50.32 6.50 -26.69
CA LEU A 354 51.45 6.77 -27.60
C LEU A 354 52.27 8.05 -27.34
N PHE A 355 53.44 7.89 -26.70
CA PHE A 355 54.74 7.99 -27.41
C PHE A 355 55.84 7.29 -26.61
#